data_AF-A0A3N2CUB7-F1
#
_entry.id   AF-A0A3N2CUB7-F1
#
_cell.length_a   1.000
_cell.length_b   1.000
_cell.length_c   1.000
_cell.angle_alpha   90.00
_cell.angle_beta   90.00
_cell.angle_gamma   90.00
#
_symmetry.space_group_name_H-M   'P 1'
#
loop_
_entity.id
_entity.type
_entity.pdbx_description
1 polymer ?
#
loop_
_entity_poly.entity_id
_entity_poly.type
_entity_poly.pdbx_seq_one_letter_code
_entity_poly.pdbx_strand_id
1 'polypeptide(L)'
;MKRPTGLLAAPFPVPSPVLVAMLDELRLAAVQPPESHAELQRLATLPRPWDPGSCSGDLRSLIYLWLDEVVEWVNTEHTWRVDQMIPICWMQHPHIVHELAPAACARWEASYAVTPHPLEDWHKYTLPALLDRSARRVGPTGCPPGRHQAHPGTSRHALMHERQHESDRRSRRVADAES
;
A
#
# COMPACT_ATOMS: atom_id res chain seq x y z
N MET A 1 10.43 -2.39 16.07
CA MET A 1 11.33 -1.27 16.50
C MET A 1 11.27 -1.13 18.04
N LYS A 2 12.37 -0.97 18.80
CA LYS A 2 12.26 -0.81 20.27
C LYS A 2 11.63 0.55 20.60
N ARG A 3 10.43 0.53 21.20
CA ARG A 3 9.67 1.73 21.63
C ARG A 3 10.57 2.64 22.49
N PRO A 4 10.67 3.95 22.20
CA PRO A 4 11.37 4.87 23.08
C PRO A 4 10.66 4.89 24.45
N THR A 5 11.39 4.57 25.50
CA THR A 5 10.83 4.49 26.86
C THR A 5 10.36 5.89 27.30
N GLY A 6 9.09 6.04 27.68
CA GLY A 6 8.55 7.27 28.27
C GLY A 6 7.76 8.19 27.34
N LEU A 7 7.57 7.88 26.06
CA LEU A 7 6.64 8.61 25.20
C LEU A 7 5.20 8.12 25.39
N LEU A 8 4.23 9.05 25.40
CA LEU A 8 2.79 8.73 25.42
C LEU A 8 2.30 8.16 24.08
N ALA A 9 2.94 8.55 22.98
CA ALA A 9 2.67 8.06 21.63
C ALA A 9 4.00 7.86 20.89
N ALA A 10 4.14 6.74 20.19
CA ALA A 10 5.35 6.46 19.40
C ALA A 10 5.36 7.30 18.12
N PRO A 11 6.53 7.80 17.67
CA PRO A 11 6.64 8.46 16.38
C PRO A 11 6.34 7.47 15.24
N PHE A 12 5.81 7.99 14.13
CA PHE A 12 5.57 7.19 12.93
C PHE A 12 6.91 6.66 12.35
N PRO A 13 6.98 5.41 11.86
CA PRO A 13 8.21 4.83 11.33
C PRO A 13 8.77 5.64 10.17
N VAL A 14 10.08 5.88 10.21
CA VAL A 14 10.79 6.69 9.21
C VAL A 14 11.24 5.78 8.07
N PRO A 15 10.90 6.09 6.80
CA PRO A 15 11.39 5.31 5.66
C PRO A 15 12.91 5.39 5.54
N SER A 16 13.52 4.41 4.87
CA SER A 16 14.96 4.45 4.58
C SER A 16 15.36 5.72 3.79
N PRO A 17 16.61 6.21 3.90
CA PRO A 17 17.05 7.42 3.18
C PRO A 17 16.82 7.38 1.66
N VAL A 18 16.99 6.21 1.04
CA VAL A 18 16.72 6.00 -0.39
C VAL A 18 15.23 6.22 -0.70
N LEU A 19 14.35 5.70 0.16
CA LEU A 19 12.91 5.83 -0.01
C LEU A 19 12.44 7.27 0.27
N VAL A 20 13.03 7.94 1.26
CA VAL A 20 12.79 9.37 1.52
C VAL A 20 13.16 10.22 0.31
N ALA A 21 14.34 10.01 -0.28
CA ALA A 21 14.78 10.77 -1.46
C ALA A 21 13.81 10.61 -2.65
N MET A 22 13.33 9.38 -2.90
CA MET A 22 12.34 9.11 -3.96
C MET A 22 11.00 9.79 -3.68
N LEU A 23 10.50 9.69 -2.44
CA LEU A 23 9.25 10.35 -2.03
C LEU A 23 9.35 11.87 -2.14
N ASP A 24 10.50 12.45 -1.75
CA ASP A 24 10.75 13.88 -1.86
C ASP A 24 10.83 14.34 -3.32
N GLU A 25 11.47 13.59 -4.22
CA GLU A 25 11.50 13.92 -5.64
C GLU A 25 10.09 13.98 -6.23
N LEU A 26 9.26 12.97 -5.94
CA LEU A 26 7.87 12.92 -6.41
C LEU A 26 7.00 14.03 -5.80
N ARG A 27 7.17 14.32 -4.51
CA ARG A 27 6.44 15.39 -3.80
C ARG A 27 6.81 16.77 -4.34
N LEU A 28 8.10 17.04 -4.54
CA LEU A 28 8.57 18.30 -5.11
C LEU A 28 8.02 18.51 -6.52
N ALA A 29 8.04 17.47 -7.35
CA ALA A 29 7.44 17.51 -8.68
C ALA A 29 5.92 17.73 -8.67
N ALA A 30 5.20 17.29 -7.63
CA ALA A 30 3.78 17.55 -7.50
C ALA A 30 3.47 19.03 -7.17
N VAL A 31 4.34 19.69 -6.39
CA VAL A 31 4.19 21.11 -6.03
C VAL A 31 4.68 22.02 -7.16
N GLN A 32 5.78 21.64 -7.81
CA GLN A 32 6.40 22.37 -8.93
C GLN A 32 6.65 21.39 -10.08
N PRO A 33 5.63 21.13 -10.92
CA PRO A 33 5.79 20.27 -12.08
C PRO A 33 6.84 20.85 -13.03
N PRO A 34 7.70 20.01 -13.63
CA PRO A 34 8.67 20.50 -14.60
C PRO A 34 7.97 20.96 -15.87
N GLU A 35 8.48 22.04 -16.48
CA GLU A 35 7.97 22.56 -17.74
C GLU A 35 8.52 21.78 -18.95
N SER A 36 9.68 21.14 -18.79
CA SER A 36 10.34 20.38 -19.85
C SER A 36 9.63 19.05 -20.12
N HIS A 37 9.28 18.79 -21.39
CA HIS A 37 8.72 17.52 -21.81
C HIS A 37 9.63 16.32 -21.48
N ALA A 38 10.95 16.49 -21.57
CA ALA A 38 11.90 15.43 -21.23
C ALA A 38 11.88 15.09 -19.73
N GLU A 39 11.75 16.11 -18.88
CA GLU A 39 11.65 15.90 -17.44
C GLU A 39 10.30 15.29 -17.03
N LEU A 40 9.21 15.70 -17.68
CA LEU A 40 7.89 15.07 -17.51
C LEU A 40 7.93 13.58 -17.87
N GLN A 41 8.57 13.24 -18.99
CA GLN A 41 8.76 11.83 -19.39
C GLN A 41 9.60 11.06 -18.35
N ARG A 42 10.67 11.65 -17.83
CA ARG A 42 11.48 11.05 -16.75
C ARG A 42 10.66 10.81 -15.48
N LEU A 43 9.86 11.79 -15.04
CA LEU A 43 9.01 11.65 -13.86
C LEU A 43 7.93 10.58 -14.05
N ALA A 44 7.40 10.43 -15.27
CA ALA A 44 6.41 9.42 -15.59
C ALA A 44 6.97 7.99 -15.48
N THR A 45 8.29 7.79 -15.64
CA THR A 45 8.93 6.47 -15.50
C THR A 45 9.44 6.17 -14.10
N LEU A 46 9.43 7.15 -13.19
CA LEU A 46 9.83 6.91 -11.80
C LEU A 46 8.90 5.89 -11.12
N PRO A 47 9.44 4.97 -10.31
CA PRO A 47 8.61 4.07 -9.52
C PRO A 47 7.73 4.87 -8.53
N ARG A 48 6.58 4.31 -8.17
CA ARG A 48 5.64 4.91 -7.20
C ARG A 48 5.70 4.11 -5.90
N PRO A 49 6.29 4.63 -4.82
CA PRO A 49 6.34 3.92 -3.54
C PRO A 49 4.98 3.48 -2.98
N TRP A 50 3.93 4.26 -3.24
CA TRP A 50 2.54 3.94 -2.89
C TRP A 50 1.89 2.89 -3.81
N ASP A 51 2.58 2.45 -4.86
CA ASP A 51 2.23 1.29 -5.67
C ASP A 51 3.44 0.34 -5.77
N PRO A 52 3.65 -0.55 -4.78
CA PRO A 52 4.83 -1.42 -4.72
C PRO A 52 5.04 -2.29 -5.97
N GLY A 53 3.99 -2.53 -6.75
CA GLY A 53 4.08 -3.25 -8.03
C GLY A 53 4.91 -2.50 -9.08
N SER A 54 4.90 -1.16 -9.04
CA SER A 54 5.70 -0.29 -9.91
C SER A 54 7.20 -0.22 -9.52
N CYS A 55 7.55 -0.63 -8.31
CA CYS A 55 8.92 -0.62 -7.80
C CYS A 55 9.62 -1.94 -8.14
N SER A 56 10.93 -1.95 -8.36
CA SER A 56 11.71 -3.17 -8.67
C SER A 56 12.89 -3.36 -7.70
N GLY A 57 13.40 -4.59 -7.64
CA GLY A 57 14.62 -4.95 -6.90
C GLY A 57 14.64 -4.45 -5.44
N ASP A 58 15.75 -3.80 -5.09
CA ASP A 58 16.01 -3.33 -3.73
C ASP A 58 14.99 -2.30 -3.24
N LEU A 59 14.48 -1.44 -4.12
CA LEU A 59 13.48 -0.43 -3.75
C LEU A 59 12.19 -1.08 -3.22
N ARG A 60 11.71 -2.13 -3.90
CA ARG A 60 10.53 -2.88 -3.45
C ARG A 60 10.76 -3.52 -2.08
N SER A 61 11.96 -4.06 -1.86
CA SER A 61 12.34 -4.67 -0.58
C SER A 61 12.37 -3.63 0.55
N LEU A 62 12.94 -2.45 0.30
CA LEU A 62 12.96 -1.34 1.26
C LEU A 62 11.55 -0.85 1.61
N ILE A 63 10.65 -0.81 0.63
CA ILE A 63 9.24 -0.48 0.88
C ILE A 63 8.61 -1.54 1.80
N TYR A 64 8.77 -2.83 1.53
CA TYR A 64 8.16 -3.87 2.36
C TYR A 64 8.72 -3.89 3.79
N LEU A 65 10.01 -3.64 3.98
CA LEU A 65 10.59 -3.50 5.32
C LEU A 65 9.94 -2.32 6.08
N TRP A 66 9.82 -1.18 5.42
CA TRP A 66 9.19 0.00 6.03
C TRP A 66 7.68 -0.23 6.30
N LEU A 67 6.95 -0.86 5.39
CA LEU A 67 5.55 -1.20 5.60
C LEU A 67 5.34 -2.16 6.77
N ASP A 68 6.27 -3.09 7.01
CA ASP A 68 6.20 -3.98 8.17
C ASP A 68 6.32 -3.21 9.50
N GLU A 69 7.23 -2.22 9.55
CA GLU A 69 7.32 -1.30 10.69
C GLU A 69 6.05 -0.45 10.87
N VAL A 70 5.44 -0.02 9.76
CA VAL A 70 4.15 0.71 9.79
C VAL A 70 3.03 -0.18 10.31
N VAL A 71 2.98 -1.45 9.93
CA VAL A 71 2.00 -2.42 10.47
C VAL A 71 2.20 -2.61 11.97
N GLU A 72 3.44 -2.79 12.43
CA GLU A 72 3.76 -2.87 13.86
C GLU A 72 3.28 -1.61 14.60
N TRP A 73 3.57 -0.42 14.06
CA TRP A 73 3.17 0.85 14.65
C TRP A 73 1.64 1.04 14.67
N VAL A 74 0.94 0.80 13.57
CA VAL A 74 -0.53 0.90 13.52
C VAL A 74 -1.17 -0.06 14.52
N ASN A 75 -0.70 -1.31 14.54
CA ASN A 75 -1.24 -2.31 15.45
C ASN A 75 -0.93 -2.04 16.94
N THR A 76 0.07 -1.22 17.23
CA THR A 76 0.44 -0.87 18.60
C THR A 76 -0.25 0.42 19.07
N GLU A 77 -0.33 1.42 18.19
CA GLU A 77 -0.76 2.77 18.55
C GLU A 77 -2.23 3.06 18.22
N HIS A 78 -2.83 2.33 17.27
CA HIS A 78 -4.18 2.60 16.78
C HIS A 78 -5.19 1.48 16.99
N THR A 79 -4.73 0.25 17.23
CA THR A 79 -5.63 -0.89 17.41
C THR A 79 -5.56 -1.37 18.86
N TRP A 80 -6.72 -1.42 19.51
CA TRP A 80 -6.86 -1.95 20.87
C TRP A 80 -7.66 -3.25 20.88
N ARG A 81 -8.48 -3.47 19.84
CA ARG A 81 -9.24 -4.69 19.65
C ARG A 81 -8.60 -5.53 18.55
N VAL A 82 -8.53 -6.83 18.81
CA VAL A 82 -7.95 -7.81 17.89
C VAL A 82 -8.68 -7.90 16.55
N ASP A 83 -9.94 -7.47 16.49
CA ASP A 83 -10.79 -7.51 15.29
C ASP A 83 -10.56 -6.36 14.30
N GLN A 84 -9.70 -5.40 14.64
CA GLN A 84 -9.33 -4.26 13.80
C GLN A 84 -7.83 -4.18 13.56
N MET A 85 -7.09 -5.28 13.78
CA MET A 85 -5.65 -5.34 13.53
C MET A 85 -5.38 -5.64 12.05
N ILE A 86 -4.31 -5.05 11.54
CA ILE A 86 -3.73 -5.52 10.27
C ILE A 86 -3.12 -6.91 10.53
N PRO A 87 -3.50 -7.95 9.77
CA PRO A 87 -3.07 -9.32 10.07
C PRO A 87 -1.58 -9.53 9.81
N ILE A 88 -0.93 -10.42 10.56
CA ILE A 88 0.49 -10.76 10.36
C ILE A 88 0.78 -11.32 8.95
N CYS A 89 -0.22 -11.92 8.32
CA CYS A 89 -0.14 -12.43 6.94
C CYS A 89 -0.42 -11.35 5.88
N TRP A 90 -0.39 -10.06 6.21
CA TRP A 90 -0.71 -8.96 5.28
C TRP A 90 0.07 -9.02 3.96
N MET A 91 1.35 -9.39 3.98
CA MET A 91 2.18 -9.53 2.77
C MET A 91 1.67 -10.62 1.81
N GLN A 92 0.92 -11.60 2.33
CA GLN A 92 0.32 -12.67 1.56
C GLN A 92 -1.09 -12.30 1.02
N HIS A 93 -1.52 -11.05 1.24
CA HIS A 93 -2.78 -10.50 0.75
C HIS A 93 -2.51 -9.27 -0.13
N PRO A 94 -2.41 -9.43 -1.47
CA PRO A 94 -2.05 -8.33 -2.37
C PRO A 94 -2.92 -7.08 -2.21
N HIS A 95 -4.22 -7.25 -1.95
CA HIS A 95 -5.12 -6.12 -1.70
C HIS A 95 -4.77 -5.32 -0.44
N ILE A 96 -4.23 -5.95 0.61
CA ILE A 96 -3.75 -5.22 1.79
C ILE A 96 -2.49 -4.44 1.42
N VAL A 97 -1.56 -5.04 0.66
CA VAL A 97 -0.36 -4.34 0.18
C VAL A 97 -0.72 -3.08 -0.61
N HIS A 98 -1.70 -3.17 -1.52
CA HIS A 98 -2.17 -2.05 -2.33
C HIS A 98 -2.89 -0.94 -1.53
N GLU A 99 -3.43 -1.24 -0.35
CA GLU A 99 -4.07 -0.23 0.52
C GLU A 99 -3.12 0.31 1.58
N LEU A 100 -2.23 -0.52 2.11
CA LEU A 100 -1.26 -0.18 3.13
C LEU A 100 -0.20 0.79 2.60
N ALA A 101 0.33 0.54 1.38
CA ALA A 101 1.36 1.39 0.79
C ALA A 101 0.94 2.86 0.63
N PRO A 102 -0.22 3.19 0.00
CA PRO A 102 -0.68 4.57 -0.07
C PRO A 102 -1.06 5.14 1.30
N ALA A 103 -1.61 4.34 2.21
CA ALA A 103 -1.92 4.81 3.57
C ALA A 103 -0.66 5.21 4.35
N ALA A 104 0.43 4.44 4.23
CA ALA A 104 1.72 4.73 4.82
C ALA A 104 2.35 5.99 4.20
N CYS A 105 2.35 6.10 2.87
CA CYS A 105 2.88 7.27 2.17
C CYS A 105 2.11 8.55 2.53
N ALA A 106 0.77 8.51 2.53
CA ALA A 106 -0.05 9.65 2.94
C ALA A 106 0.22 10.07 4.39
N ARG A 107 0.42 9.10 5.30
CA ARG A 107 0.78 9.39 6.69
C ARG A 107 2.15 10.04 6.83
N TRP A 108 3.12 9.60 6.02
CA TRP A 108 4.46 10.17 5.94
C TRP A 108 4.40 11.59 5.39
N GLU A 109 3.71 11.81 4.27
CA GLU A 109 3.55 13.13 3.66
C GLU A 109 2.85 14.13 4.59
N ALA A 110 1.87 13.68 5.38
CA ALA A 110 1.20 14.50 6.38
C ALA A 110 2.17 15.07 7.44
N SER A 111 3.37 14.49 7.63
CA SER A 111 4.39 15.04 8.53
C SER A 111 5.00 16.37 8.04
N TYR A 112 4.90 16.65 6.74
CA TYR A 112 5.36 17.91 6.14
C TYR A 112 4.27 18.98 6.11
N ALA A 113 3.04 18.65 6.51
CA ALA A 113 1.93 19.58 6.48
C ALA A 113 2.11 20.69 7.52
N VAL A 114 1.90 21.94 7.10
CA VAL A 114 1.93 23.11 8.00
C VAL A 114 0.61 23.29 8.78
N THR A 115 -0.43 22.54 8.42
CA THR A 115 -1.73 22.53 9.10
C THR A 115 -2.10 21.08 9.48
N PRO A 116 -2.94 20.87 10.51
CA PRO A 116 -3.27 19.52 10.96
C PRO A 116 -4.17 18.73 10.00
N HIS A 117 -4.80 19.38 9.01
CA HIS A 117 -5.84 18.78 8.17
C HIS A 117 -5.41 17.46 7.48
N PRO A 118 -4.22 17.33 6.87
CA PRO A 118 -3.84 16.06 6.23
C PRO A 118 -3.73 14.90 7.23
N LEU A 119 -3.33 15.18 8.47
CA LEU A 119 -3.27 14.18 9.53
C LEU A 119 -4.66 13.87 10.09
N GLU A 120 -5.54 14.88 10.20
CA GLU A 120 -6.94 14.66 10.57
C GLU A 120 -7.65 13.78 9.55
N ASP A 121 -7.54 14.09 8.26
CA ASP A 121 -8.13 13.32 7.17
C ASP A 121 -7.61 11.88 7.15
N TRP A 122 -6.33 11.68 7.42
CA TRP A 122 -5.75 10.36 7.52
C TRP A 122 -6.39 9.53 8.65
N HIS A 123 -6.58 10.12 9.83
CA HIS A 123 -7.23 9.45 10.96
C HIS A 123 -8.73 9.24 10.76
N LYS A 124 -9.40 10.16 10.05
CA LYS A 124 -10.85 10.12 9.86
C LYS A 124 -11.27 9.19 8.74
N TYR A 125 -10.48 9.10 7.68
CA TYR A 125 -10.87 8.41 6.45
C TYR A 125 -9.91 7.30 6.05
N THR A 126 -8.60 7.58 5.97
CA THR A 126 -7.63 6.64 5.39
C THR A 126 -7.44 5.40 6.27
N LEU A 127 -7.05 5.61 7.53
CA LEU A 127 -6.79 4.50 8.44
C LEU A 127 -8.05 3.68 8.75
N PRO A 128 -9.20 4.29 9.14
CA PRO A 128 -10.40 3.50 9.43
C PRO A 128 -10.86 2.66 8.25
N ALA A 129 -10.78 3.20 7.03
CA ALA A 129 -11.22 2.47 5.84
C ALA A 129 -10.26 1.31 5.48
N LEU A 130 -8.94 1.48 5.69
CA LEU A 130 -7.97 0.38 5.56
C LEU A 130 -8.27 -0.76 6.54
N LEU A 131 -8.45 -0.44 7.83
CA LEU A 131 -8.69 -1.45 8.87
C LEU A 131 -10.00 -2.19 8.62
N ASP A 132 -11.07 -1.47 8.33
CA ASP A 132 -12.39 -2.05 8.06
C ASP A 132 -12.39 -2.91 6.78
N ARG A 133 -11.74 -2.47 5.69
CA ARG A 133 -11.63 -3.30 4.48
C ARG A 133 -10.75 -4.53 4.69
N SER A 134 -9.69 -4.43 5.51
CA SER A 134 -8.84 -5.57 5.86
C SER A 134 -9.63 -6.61 6.66
N ALA A 135 -10.32 -6.17 7.73
CA ALA A 135 -11.14 -7.04 8.56
C ALA A 135 -12.30 -7.68 7.77
N ARG A 136 -12.95 -6.92 6.87
CA ARG A 136 -14.05 -7.45 6.03
C ARG A 136 -13.60 -8.50 5.01
N ARG A 137 -12.37 -8.42 4.50
CA ARG A 137 -11.90 -9.31 3.41
C ARG A 137 -11.16 -10.55 3.91
N VAL A 138 -10.32 -10.38 4.93
CA VAL A 138 -9.50 -11.48 5.48
C VAL A 138 -10.13 -12.08 6.74
N GLY A 139 -10.91 -11.28 7.46
CA GLY A 139 -11.49 -11.63 8.74
C GLY A 139 -10.85 -10.86 9.89
N PRO A 140 -11.50 -10.81 11.07
CA PRO A 140 -11.09 -10.02 12.22
C PRO A 140 -9.63 -10.23 12.67
N THR A 141 -9.16 -11.48 12.64
CA THR A 141 -7.84 -11.87 13.18
C THR A 141 -6.86 -12.32 12.10
N GLY A 142 -7.22 -12.18 10.82
CA GLY A 142 -6.45 -12.74 9.71
C GLY A 142 -6.66 -14.24 9.50
N CYS A 143 -5.78 -14.85 8.70
CA CYS A 143 -5.76 -16.31 8.54
C CYS A 143 -5.22 -17.01 9.80
N PRO A 144 -5.77 -18.17 10.19
CA PRO A 144 -5.23 -18.94 11.32
C PRO A 144 -3.76 -19.34 11.09
N PRO A 145 -2.93 -19.43 12.14
CA PRO A 145 -1.54 -19.86 12.02
C PRO A 145 -1.41 -21.19 11.27
N GLY A 146 -0.52 -21.22 10.27
CA GLY A 146 -0.30 -22.40 9.41
C GLY A 146 -1.44 -22.73 8.44
N ARG A 147 -2.50 -21.92 8.37
CA ARG A 147 -3.64 -22.11 7.47
C ARG A 147 -3.92 -20.86 6.62
N HIS A 148 -2.86 -20.26 6.10
CA HIS A 148 -3.00 -19.18 5.13
C HIS A 148 -3.69 -19.69 3.86
N GLN A 149 -4.74 -19.00 3.43
CA GLN A 149 -5.41 -19.27 2.15
C GLN A 149 -4.99 -18.19 1.17
N ALA A 150 -4.24 -18.57 0.13
CA ALA A 150 -3.73 -17.63 -0.87
C ALA A 150 -4.86 -16.80 -1.53
N HIS A 151 -6.02 -17.45 -1.81
CA HIS A 151 -7.24 -16.77 -2.21
C HIS A 151 -8.45 -17.72 -2.05
N PRO A 152 -9.55 -17.37 -1.35
CA PRO A 152 -10.74 -18.23 -1.28
C PRO A 152 -11.36 -18.54 -2.66
N GLY A 153 -11.19 -17.61 -3.61
CA GLY A 153 -11.58 -17.76 -5.01
C GLY A 153 -10.51 -18.38 -5.94
N THR A 154 -9.45 -19.02 -5.44
CA THR A 154 -8.35 -19.55 -6.28
C THR A 154 -8.85 -20.35 -7.48
N SER A 155 -9.89 -21.17 -7.32
CA SER A 155 -10.48 -21.93 -8.43
C SER A 155 -11.04 -21.03 -9.54
N ARG A 156 -11.78 -19.97 -9.18
CA ARG A 156 -12.30 -18.98 -10.14
C ARG A 156 -11.19 -18.14 -10.76
N HIS A 157 -10.14 -17.82 -10.00
CA HIS A 157 -8.96 -17.15 -10.54
C HIS A 157 -8.19 -18.04 -11.51
N ALA A 158 -8.10 -19.35 -11.26
CA ALA A 158 -7.48 -20.29 -12.19
C ALA A 158 -8.19 -20.27 -13.55
N LEU A 159 -9.53 -20.24 -13.56
CA LEU A 159 -10.32 -20.08 -14.80
C LEU A 159 -9.94 -18.80 -15.58
N MET A 160 -9.57 -17.71 -14.89
CA MET A 160 -9.12 -16.47 -15.53
C MET A 160 -7.78 -16.62 -16.26
N HIS A 161 -7.03 -17.68 -16.00
CA HIS A 161 -5.75 -17.99 -16.66
C HIS A 161 -5.84 -19.20 -17.60
N GLU A 162 -7.02 -19.80 -17.73
CA GLU A 162 -7.23 -20.88 -18.69
C GLU A 162 -7.20 -20.34 -20.12
N ARG A 163 -6.37 -20.97 -20.97
CA ARG A 163 -6.13 -20.54 -22.36
C ARG A 163 -7.42 -20.37 -23.17
N GLN A 164 -8.42 -21.22 -22.94
CA GLN A 164 -9.71 -21.13 -23.62
C GLN A 164 -10.45 -19.83 -23.24
N HIS A 165 -10.63 -19.59 -21.93
CA HIS A 165 -11.26 -18.37 -21.44
C HIS A 165 -10.47 -17.09 -21.76
N GLU A 166 -9.13 -17.16 -21.81
CA GLU A 166 -8.30 -16.05 -22.29
C GLU A 166 -8.53 -15.75 -23.77
N SER A 167 -8.50 -16.77 -24.62
CA SER A 167 -8.75 -16.65 -26.06
C SER A 167 -10.14 -16.06 -26.33
N ASP A 168 -11.18 -16.56 -25.66
CA ASP A 168 -12.55 -16.07 -25.83
C ASP A 168 -12.68 -14.59 -25.45
N ARG A 169 -12.12 -14.19 -24.30
CA ARG A 169 -12.10 -12.79 -23.87
C ARG A 169 -11.33 -11.92 -24.85
N ARG A 170 -10.24 -12.42 -25.43
CA ARG A 170 -9.46 -11.70 -26.46
C ARG A 170 -10.27 -11.52 -27.74
N SER A 171 -10.88 -12.59 -28.25
CA SER A 171 -11.70 -12.54 -29.47
C SER A 171 -12.87 -11.57 -29.34
N ARG A 172 -13.53 -11.54 -28.17
CA ARG A 172 -14.61 -10.56 -27.91
C ARG A 172 -14.11 -9.11 -27.94
N ARG A 173 -12.92 -8.82 -27.37
CA ARG A 173 -12.32 -7.47 -27.43
C ARG A 173 -11.94 -7.07 -28.86
N VAL A 174 -11.47 -8.02 -29.67
CA VAL A 174 -11.15 -7.76 -31.09
C VAL A 174 -12.42 -7.48 -31.88
N ALA A 175 -13.45 -8.30 -31.74
CA ALA A 175 -14.73 -8.10 -32.43
C ALA A 175 -15.42 -6.77 -32.06
N ASP A 176 -15.31 -6.33 -30.80
CA ASP A 176 -15.81 -5.03 -30.33
C ASP A 176 -15.05 -3.86 -30.96
N ALA A 177 -13.72 -3.97 -31.12
CA ALA A 177 -12.90 -2.94 -31.73
C ALA A 177 -13.09 -2.80 -33.26
N GLU A 178 -13.66 -3.83 -33.89
CA GLU A 178 -13.93 -3.89 -35.34
C GLU A 178 -15.38 -3.53 -35.71
N SER A 179 -16.26 -3.29 -34.73
CA SER A 179 -17.67 -2.91 -34.90
C SER A 179 -17.88 -1.40 -34.86
#